data_AF-A0A9P8VNS8-F1
#
_entry.id   AF-A0A9P8VNS8-F1
#
_cell.length_a   1.000
_cell.length_b   1.000
_cell.length_c   1.000
_cell.angle_alpha   90.00
_cell.angle_beta   90.00
_cell.angle_gamma   90.00
#
_symmetry.space_group_name_H-M   'P 1'
#
loop_
_entity.id
_entity.type
_entity.pdbx_description
1 polymer ?
#
loop_
_entity_poly.entity_id
_entity_poly.type
_entity_poly.pdbx_seq_one_letter_code
_entity_poly.pdbx_strand_id
1 'polypeptide(L)'
;MRFHLAAVLATLVVTCAAANDAKLVANEYCSFIFFCNRKSAKFHYDGKTYDLNASNGCSYPRHIPGVYEICVDWLADRGHFKVHGEPLHCIDHSKTDIKGCGDFCNVHTFDEQPCRRGNS
;
A
#
# COMPACT_ATOMS: atom_id res chain seq x y z
N MET A 1 -19.15 55.81 -13.64
CA MET A 1 -19.72 54.49 -14.00
C MET A 1 -18.89 53.44 -13.29
N ARG A 2 -19.54 52.63 -12.45
CA ARG A 2 -18.93 51.59 -11.62
C ARG A 2 -18.65 50.37 -12.49
N PHE A 3 -17.39 50.04 -12.71
CA PHE A 3 -17.02 48.72 -13.24
C PHE A 3 -16.46 47.91 -12.08
N HIS A 4 -17.35 47.12 -11.49
CA HIS A 4 -17.04 46.15 -10.46
C HIS A 4 -16.21 45.02 -11.09
N LEU A 5 -14.89 45.08 -10.90
CA LEU A 5 -13.97 43.98 -11.18
C LEU A 5 -14.16 42.90 -10.10
N ALA A 6 -15.21 42.10 -10.23
CA ALA A 6 -15.35 40.85 -9.51
C ALA A 6 -14.46 39.79 -10.20
N ALA A 7 -13.15 39.89 -10.00
CA ALA A 7 -12.21 38.87 -10.40
C ALA A 7 -12.26 37.71 -9.40
N VAL A 8 -13.16 36.75 -9.62
CA VAL A 8 -13.18 35.48 -8.88
C VAL A 8 -12.08 34.58 -9.46
N LEU A 9 -10.87 34.71 -8.92
CA LEU A 9 -9.79 33.75 -9.13
C LEU A 9 -10.06 32.52 -8.25
N ALA A 10 -10.86 31.59 -8.77
CA ALA A 10 -10.96 30.26 -8.19
C ALA A 10 -9.68 29.48 -8.56
N THR A 11 -8.62 29.62 -7.76
CA THR A 11 -7.45 28.75 -7.87
C THR A 11 -7.81 27.39 -7.30
N LEU A 12 -8.25 26.47 -8.17
CA LEU A 12 -8.27 25.04 -7.87
C LEU A 12 -6.82 24.58 -7.76
N VAL A 13 -6.23 24.68 -6.57
CA VAL A 13 -4.96 24.02 -6.27
C VAL A 13 -5.28 22.53 -6.19
N VAL A 14 -5.30 21.87 -7.35
CA VAL A 14 -5.17 20.42 -7.40
C VAL A 14 -3.75 20.15 -6.94
N THR A 15 -3.57 19.91 -5.63
CA THR A 15 -2.40 19.22 -5.16
C THR A 15 -2.47 17.84 -5.79
N CYS A 16 -1.74 17.63 -6.88
CA CYS A 16 -1.33 16.30 -7.25
C CYS A 16 -0.55 15.79 -6.04
N ALA A 17 -1.24 15.14 -5.10
CA ALA A 17 -0.63 14.05 -4.39
C ALA A 17 -0.14 13.16 -5.52
N ALA A 18 1.16 13.20 -5.79
CA ALA A 18 1.79 12.15 -6.57
C ALA A 18 1.24 10.88 -5.92
N ALA A 19 0.43 10.14 -6.67
CA ALA A 19 0.13 8.79 -6.27
C ALA A 19 1.50 8.14 -6.23
N ASN A 20 2.07 8.06 -5.04
CA ASN A 20 3.13 7.11 -4.82
C ASN A 20 2.42 5.80 -5.16
N ASP A 21 2.76 5.23 -6.32
CA ASP A 21 2.10 4.05 -6.87
C ASP A 21 2.62 2.81 -6.13
N ALA A 22 2.73 2.88 -4.80
CA ALA A 22 3.20 1.76 -4.03
C ALA A 22 2.13 0.67 -4.09
N LYS A 23 2.59 -0.55 -4.36
CA LYS A 23 1.72 -1.70 -4.51
C LYS A 23 2.36 -2.91 -3.87
N LEU A 24 1.64 -3.59 -2.99
CA LEU A 24 2.07 -4.84 -2.40
C LEU A 24 1.26 -5.99 -3.01
N VAL A 25 1.96 -6.95 -3.61
CA VAL A 25 1.37 -8.19 -4.12
C VAL A 25 1.85 -9.34 -3.24
N ALA A 26 0.97 -9.88 -2.42
CA ALA A 26 1.28 -10.93 -1.44
C ALA A 26 0.62 -12.25 -1.82
N ASN A 27 1.36 -13.34 -1.67
CA ASN A 27 0.86 -14.69 -1.91
C ASN A 27 0.49 -15.34 -0.58
N GLU A 28 -0.73 -15.85 -0.51
CA GLU A 28 -1.23 -16.68 0.57
C GLU A 28 -1.27 -18.13 0.10
N TYR A 29 -0.48 -19.00 0.72
CA TYR A 29 -0.50 -20.44 0.48
C TYR A 29 -1.19 -21.15 1.65
N CYS A 30 -2.36 -21.73 1.41
CA CYS A 30 -3.10 -22.46 2.44
C CYS A 30 -2.89 -23.97 2.30
N SER A 31 -2.50 -24.63 3.39
CA SER A 31 -2.57 -26.10 3.47
C SER A 31 -4.01 -26.56 3.69
N PHE A 32 -4.27 -27.84 3.40
CA PHE A 32 -5.58 -28.48 3.61
C PHE A 32 -6.04 -28.47 5.08
N ILE A 33 -5.16 -28.14 6.03
CA ILE A 33 -5.41 -28.10 7.48
C ILE A 33 -5.61 -26.65 7.97
N PHE A 34 -6.11 -25.76 7.11
CA PHE A 34 -6.40 -24.34 7.41
C PHE A 34 -5.20 -23.47 7.85
N PHE A 35 -3.96 -23.98 7.79
CA PHE A 35 -2.78 -23.15 7.99
C PHE A 35 -2.43 -22.43 6.69
N CYS A 36 -2.58 -21.11 6.68
CA CYS A 36 -2.21 -20.23 5.57
C CYS A 36 -0.89 -19.50 5.86
N ASN A 37 0.04 -19.57 4.91
CA ASN A 37 1.33 -18.90 4.95
C ASN A 37 1.30 -17.68 4.03
N ARG A 38 1.58 -16.50 4.59
CA ARG A 38 1.52 -15.20 3.92
C ARG A 38 2.88 -14.50 3.84
N LYS A 39 3.97 -15.28 3.85
CA LYS A 39 5.34 -14.73 3.93
C LYS A 39 5.88 -14.18 2.62
N SER A 40 5.33 -14.55 1.47
CA SER A 40 5.91 -14.19 0.18
C SER A 40 5.18 -13.00 -0.41
N ALA A 41 5.87 -11.87 -0.63
CA ALA A 41 5.29 -10.72 -1.31
C ALA A 41 6.31 -9.94 -2.14
N LYS A 42 5.78 -9.23 -3.14
CA LYS A 42 6.49 -8.24 -3.95
C LYS A 42 5.95 -6.86 -3.62
N PHE A 43 6.82 -5.98 -3.14
CA PHE A 43 6.51 -4.58 -2.91
C PHE A 43 7.06 -3.74 -4.06
N HIS A 44 6.16 -3.11 -4.80
CA HIS A 44 6.48 -2.15 -5.84
C HIS A 44 6.52 -0.76 -5.21
N TYR A 45 7.64 -0.07 -5.31
CA TYR A 45 7.84 1.27 -4.77
C TYR A 45 8.94 1.97 -5.56
N ASP A 46 8.75 3.26 -5.85
CA ASP A 46 9.68 4.10 -6.62
C ASP A 46 10.15 3.43 -7.94
N GLY A 47 9.20 2.87 -8.68
CA GLY A 47 9.45 2.19 -9.97
C GLY A 47 10.23 0.88 -9.89
N LYS A 48 10.53 0.37 -8.68
CA LYS A 48 11.28 -0.87 -8.44
C LYS A 48 10.42 -1.90 -7.73
N THR A 49 10.85 -3.15 -7.77
CA THR A 49 10.19 -4.27 -7.10
C THR A 49 11.13 -4.90 -6.08
N TYR A 50 10.64 -5.09 -4.87
CA TYR A 50 11.39 -5.62 -3.75
C TYR A 50 10.71 -6.86 -3.18
N ASP A 51 11.51 -7.84 -2.79
CA ASP A 51 11.02 -8.97 -2.01
C ASP A 51 10.72 -8.53 -0.57
N LEU A 52 9.54 -8.89 -0.07
CA LEU A 52 9.08 -8.56 1.26
C LEU A 52 8.49 -9.79 1.96
N ASN A 53 8.71 -9.87 3.26
CA ASN A 53 7.90 -10.72 4.11
C ASN A 53 6.59 -10.02 4.48
N ALA A 54 5.48 -10.42 3.86
CA ALA A 54 4.15 -9.90 4.17
C ALA A 54 3.48 -10.65 5.35
N SER A 55 4.22 -11.23 6.30
CA SER A 55 3.61 -11.75 7.52
C SER A 55 2.88 -10.65 8.28
N ASN A 56 1.89 -11.05 9.09
CA ASN A 56 1.18 -10.10 9.94
C ASN A 56 2.15 -9.36 10.89
N GLY A 57 2.00 -8.05 11.00
CA GLY A 57 2.86 -7.17 11.79
C GLY A 57 3.85 -6.37 10.93
N CYS A 58 4.86 -5.81 11.61
CA CYS A 58 5.83 -4.88 11.03
C CYS A 58 7.18 -5.53 10.72
N SER A 59 7.79 -5.08 9.63
CA SER A 59 9.12 -5.44 9.18
C SER A 59 9.94 -4.19 8.89
N TYR A 60 11.26 -4.29 9.03
CA TYR A 60 12.19 -3.16 8.88
C TYR A 60 13.17 -3.48 7.74
N PRO A 61 12.74 -3.37 6.47
CA PRO A 61 13.54 -3.77 5.33
C PRO A 61 14.73 -2.82 5.15
N ARG A 62 15.95 -3.37 5.05
CA ARG A 62 17.18 -2.57 4.83
C ARG A 62 17.54 -2.39 3.35
N HIS A 63 16.91 -3.15 2.46
CA HIS A 63 17.19 -3.16 1.02
C HIS A 63 16.25 -2.27 0.21
N ILE A 64 15.26 -1.64 0.85
CA ILE A 64 14.32 -0.72 0.22
C ILE A 64 14.75 0.71 0.59
N PRO A 65 15.30 1.49 -0.34
CA PRO A 65 15.79 2.83 -0.05
C PRO A 65 14.68 3.74 0.52
N GLY A 66 14.98 4.49 1.56
CA GLY A 66 14.07 5.46 2.18
C GLY A 66 13.00 4.84 3.09
N VAL A 67 12.54 3.62 2.80
CA VAL A 67 11.56 2.90 3.63
C VAL A 67 12.23 2.26 4.83
N TYR A 68 11.80 2.63 6.04
CA TYR A 68 12.37 2.07 7.27
C TYR A 68 11.43 1.13 8.02
N GLU A 69 10.13 1.13 7.69
CA GLU A 69 9.14 0.24 8.30
C GLU A 69 8.02 -0.06 7.30
N ILE A 70 7.59 -1.32 7.25
CA ILE A 70 6.41 -1.78 6.51
C ILE A 70 5.62 -2.72 7.40
N CYS A 71 4.34 -2.42 7.61
CA CYS A 71 3.41 -3.21 8.42
C CYS A 71 2.25 -3.72 7.57
N VAL A 72 1.90 -5.00 7.74
CA VAL A 72 0.74 -5.63 7.09
C VAL A 72 -0.17 -6.21 8.17
N ASP A 73 -1.44 -5.85 8.13
CA ASP A 73 -2.50 -6.32 9.01
C ASP A 73 -3.56 -7.06 8.19
N TRP A 74 -3.37 -8.37 8.08
CA TRP A 74 -4.27 -9.25 7.34
C TRP A 74 -5.63 -9.44 7.98
N LEU A 75 -5.79 -9.16 9.28
CA LEU A 75 -7.09 -9.27 9.94
C LEU A 75 -7.98 -8.09 9.61
N ALA A 76 -7.38 -6.95 9.26
CA ALA A 76 -8.07 -5.73 8.91
C ALA A 76 -7.86 -5.32 7.44
N ASP A 77 -7.31 -6.22 6.61
CA ASP A 77 -7.12 -6.04 5.17
C ASP A 77 -6.42 -4.72 4.79
N ARG A 78 -5.40 -4.36 5.56
CA ARG A 78 -4.69 -3.08 5.45
C ARG A 78 -3.21 -3.20 5.78
N GLY A 79 -2.48 -2.14 5.50
CA GLY A 79 -1.09 -1.99 5.88
C GLY A 79 -0.64 -0.55 5.79
N HIS A 80 0.60 -0.31 6.18
CA HIS A 80 1.24 0.98 6.02
C HIS A 80 2.74 0.81 5.87
N PHE A 81 3.40 1.85 5.36
CA PHE A 81 4.84 1.95 5.38
C PHE A 81 5.29 3.37 5.68
N LYS A 82 6.51 3.48 6.19
CA LYS A 82 7.11 4.76 6.57
C LYS A 82 8.39 4.99 5.79
N VAL A 83 8.47 6.19 5.23
CA VAL A 83 9.62 6.67 4.46
C VAL A 83 10.22 7.85 5.20
N HIS A 84 11.55 7.97 5.18
CA HIS A 84 12.24 9.08 5.82
C HIS A 84 11.83 10.43 5.21
N GLY A 85 11.26 11.31 6.02
CA GLY A 85 10.89 12.68 5.60
C GLY A 85 9.53 12.79 4.92
N GLU A 86 8.80 11.69 4.76
CA GLU A 86 7.45 11.67 4.19
C GLU A 86 6.40 11.36 5.28
N PRO A 87 5.13 11.74 5.06
CA PRO A 87 4.03 11.29 5.91
C PRO A 87 3.88 9.75 5.88
N LEU A 88 3.00 9.23 6.75
CA LEU A 88 2.63 7.81 6.70
C LEU A 88 1.98 7.48 5.35
N HIS A 89 2.41 6.39 4.72
CA HIS A 89 1.78 5.84 3.52
C HIS A 89 0.93 4.64 3.91
N CYS A 90 -0.29 4.57 3.41
CA CYS A 90 -1.21 3.49 3.72
C CYS A 90 -1.50 2.68 2.48
N ILE A 91 -1.61 1.36 2.65
CA ILE A 91 -2.00 0.43 1.61
C ILE A 91 -3.23 -0.32 2.09
N ASP A 92 -4.25 -0.43 1.25
CA ASP A 92 -5.47 -1.18 1.57
C ASP A 92 -5.62 -2.33 0.58
N HIS A 93 -6.14 -3.46 1.04
CA HIS A 93 -6.41 -4.61 0.18
C HIS A 93 -7.45 -4.23 -0.87
N SER A 94 -7.10 -4.38 -2.14
CA SER A 94 -7.93 -3.99 -3.27
C SER A 94 -8.48 -5.18 -4.04
N LYS A 95 -7.74 -6.29 -4.11
CA LYS A 95 -8.07 -7.42 -4.96
C LYS A 95 -7.50 -8.74 -4.44
N THR A 96 -8.29 -9.80 -4.50
CA THR A 96 -7.83 -11.19 -4.37
C THR A 96 -8.02 -11.95 -5.67
N ASP A 97 -6.95 -12.54 -6.19
CA ASP A 97 -6.97 -13.49 -7.31
C ASP A 97 -6.83 -14.92 -6.77
N ILE A 98 -7.93 -15.66 -6.77
CA ILE A 98 -7.99 -17.05 -6.32
C ILE A 98 -7.24 -17.94 -7.33
N LYS A 99 -6.33 -18.78 -6.83
CA LYS A 99 -5.43 -19.63 -7.66
C LYS A 99 -4.49 -18.86 -8.59
N GLY A 100 -4.26 -17.57 -8.35
CA GLY A 100 -3.38 -16.73 -9.19
C GLY A 100 -1.90 -17.18 -9.19
N CYS A 101 -1.50 -18.03 -8.26
CA CYS A 101 -0.13 -18.51 -8.07
C CYS A 101 -0.03 -20.05 -7.99
N GLY A 102 -1.09 -20.79 -8.35
CA GLY A 102 -1.16 -22.25 -8.31
C GLY A 102 -2.28 -22.79 -7.40
N ASP A 103 -2.32 -24.11 -7.23
CA ASP A 103 -3.31 -24.75 -6.34
C ASP A 103 -3.09 -24.36 -4.87
N PHE A 104 -4.20 -24.11 -4.18
CA PHE A 104 -4.24 -23.63 -2.79
C PHE A 104 -3.48 -22.32 -2.54
N CYS A 105 -3.35 -21.48 -3.57
CA CYS A 105 -2.68 -20.20 -3.50
C CYS A 105 -3.62 -19.05 -3.88
N ASN A 106 -3.71 -18.02 -3.05
CA ASN A 106 -4.40 -16.77 -3.37
C ASN A 106 -3.36 -15.66 -3.53
N VAL A 107 -3.57 -14.78 -4.51
CA VAL A 107 -2.76 -13.56 -4.66
C VAL A 107 -3.58 -12.38 -4.16
N HIS A 108 -3.06 -11.66 -3.18
CA HIS A 108 -3.66 -10.47 -2.61
C HIS A 108 -2.91 -9.23 -3.09
N THR A 109 -3.64 -8.25 -3.57
CA THR A 109 -3.10 -6.95 -3.96
C THR A 109 -3.53 -5.92 -2.94
N PHE A 110 -2.58 -5.15 -2.44
CA PHE A 110 -2.80 -3.96 -1.65
C PHE A 110 -2.26 -2.76 -2.43
N ASP A 111 -3.11 -1.77 -2.66
CA ASP A 111 -2.74 -0.56 -3.40
C ASP A 111 -2.63 0.61 -2.41
N GLU A 112 -1.70 1.53 -2.69
CA GLU A 112 -1.57 2.75 -1.91
C GLU A 112 -2.85 3.59 -1.98
N GLN A 113 -3.30 4.05 -0.82
CA GLN A 113 -4.50 4.84 -0.64
C GLN A 113 -4.25 5.93 0.41
N PRO A 114 -5.02 7.03 0.41
CA PRO A 114 -4.95 8.01 1.47
C PRO A 114 -5.22 7.38 2.84
N CYS A 115 -4.33 7.64 3.80
CA CYS A 115 -4.48 7.12 5.16
C CYS A 115 -5.78 7.58 5.82
N ARG A 116 -6.56 6.63 6.34
CA ARG A 116 -7.77 6.87 7.14
C ARG A 116 -7.47 6.67 8.63
N ARG A 117 -8.34 7.19 9.50
CA ARG A 117 -8.25 6.93 10.95
C ARG A 117 -8.25 5.42 11.20
N GLY A 118 -7.17 4.92 11.82
CA GLY A 118 -7.01 3.52 12.19
C GLY A 118 -5.84 2.80 11.50
N ASN A 119 -5.23 3.36 10.45
CA ASN A 119 -4.11 2.71 9.73
C ASN A 119 -2.74 2.86 10.43
N SER A 120 -2.73 3.37 11.66
CA SER A 120 -1.55 3.60 12.52
C SER A 120 -1.19 2.42 13.39
#